data_AF-A0A1V5CDV0-F1
#
_entry.id   AF-A0A1V5CDV0-F1
#
_cell.length_a   1.000
_cell.length_b   1.000
_cell.length_c   1.000
_cell.angle_alpha   90.00
_cell.angle_beta   90.00
_cell.angle_gamma   90.00
#
_symmetry.space_group_name_H-M   'P 1'
#
loop_
_entity.id
_entity.type
_entity.pdbx_description
1 polymer ?
#
loop_
_entity_poly.entity_id
_entity_poly.type
_entity_poly.pdbx_seq_one_letter_code
_entity_poly.pdbx_strand_id
1 'polypeptide(L)'
;MENRWSYKEYQIDTGLKPGSSHFQYFYVVSKDGQKKSNYCIWIEDEALSRFGSSRNFDSIISSQRATWDKWVKGKIDGGDFRNKVLKFEKDGEKEIDLSEMSAHLSME
;
A
#
# COMPACT_ATOMS: atom_id res chain seq x y z
N MET A 1 -9.49 6.58 12.58
CA MET A 1 -8.07 6.18 12.53
C MET A 1 -7.26 7.35 12.03
N GLU A 2 -6.08 7.59 12.60
CA GLU A 2 -5.15 8.54 12.01
C GLU A 2 -4.60 7.95 10.71
N ASN A 3 -4.96 8.59 9.61
CA ASN A 3 -4.56 8.17 8.27
C ASN A 3 -3.22 8.77 7.87
N ARG A 4 -2.60 9.56 8.73
CA ARG A 4 -1.35 10.24 8.47
C ARG A 4 -0.38 10.03 9.62
N TRP A 5 0.87 9.74 9.29
CA TRP A 5 1.96 9.60 10.24
C TRP A 5 3.26 10.08 9.61
N SER A 6 4.28 10.28 10.45
CA SER A 6 5.58 10.79 10.01
C SER A 6 6.68 9.78 10.32
N TYR A 7 7.70 9.74 9.47
CA TYR A 7 8.89 8.92 9.67
C TYR A 7 10.11 9.60 9.09
N LYS A 8 11.09 9.88 9.95
CA LYS A 8 12.24 10.73 9.62
C LYS A 8 11.72 12.09 9.10
N GLU A 9 12.23 12.53 7.96
CA GLU A 9 11.85 13.74 7.22
C GLU A 9 10.62 13.57 6.30
N TYR A 10 10.00 12.38 6.31
CA TYR A 10 8.90 12.05 5.42
C TYR A 10 7.56 12.05 6.14
N GLN A 11 6.54 12.47 5.40
CA GLN A 11 5.16 12.39 5.79
C GLN A 11 4.45 11.34 4.93
N ILE A 12 3.72 10.46 5.61
CA ILE A 12 3.05 9.31 5.02
C ILE A 12 1.56 9.46 5.25
N ASP A 13 0.82 9.61 4.16
CA ASP A 13 -0.64 9.59 4.17
C ASP A 13 -1.13 8.23 3.68
N THR A 14 -2.21 7.72 4.27
CA THR A 14 -2.69 6.36 4.05
C THR A 14 -4.19 6.33 3.81
N GLY A 15 -4.65 5.44 2.94
CA GLY A 15 -6.07 5.37 2.65
C GLY A 15 -6.45 4.23 1.72
N LEU A 16 -7.71 3.81 1.81
CA LEU A 16 -8.30 2.89 0.85
C LEU A 16 -8.62 3.63 -0.45
N LYS A 17 -8.50 2.93 -1.59
CA LYS A 17 -9.07 3.46 -2.85
C LYS A 17 -10.59 3.57 -2.70
N PRO A 18 -11.19 4.75 -2.89
CA PRO A 18 -12.64 4.83 -3.01
C PRO A 18 -13.09 4.10 -4.29
N GLY A 19 -14.18 3.34 -4.20
CA GLY A 19 -14.85 2.71 -5.35
C GLY A 19 -14.16 1.49 -5.96
N SER A 20 -13.12 0.93 -5.32
CA SER A 20 -12.50 -0.32 -5.81
C SER A 20 -13.23 -1.55 -5.27
N SER A 21 -13.51 -2.51 -6.16
CA SER A 21 -14.02 -3.83 -5.77
C SER A 21 -12.94 -4.68 -5.08
N HIS A 22 -11.67 -4.34 -5.28
CA HIS A 22 -10.54 -5.02 -4.67
C HIS A 22 -10.01 -4.24 -3.47
N PHE A 23 -9.42 -4.94 -2.52
CA PHE A 23 -8.73 -4.29 -1.42
C PHE A 23 -7.46 -3.63 -1.94
N GLN A 24 -7.44 -2.30 -1.91
CA GLN A 24 -6.31 -1.48 -2.29
C GLN A 24 -6.08 -0.41 -1.23
N TYR A 25 -4.96 -0.51 -0.52
CA TYR A 25 -4.58 0.40 0.55
C TYR A 25 -3.29 1.13 0.17
N PHE A 26 -3.36 2.45 0.08
CA PHE A 26 -2.27 3.28 -0.40
C PHE A 26 -1.50 3.92 0.73
N TYR A 27 -0.23 4.15 0.45
CA TYR A 27 0.71 4.96 1.21
C TYR A 27 1.30 6.00 0.27
N VAL A 28 1.05 7.27 0.55
CA VAL A 28 1.60 8.40 -0.18
C VAL A 28 2.72 8.99 0.65
N VAL A 29 3.96 8.85 0.17
CA VAL A 29 5.14 9.42 0.83
C VAL A 29 5.41 10.78 0.24
N SER A 30 5.59 11.76 1.11
CA SER A 30 5.89 13.15 0.77
C SER A 30 7.02 13.68 1.64
N LYS A 31 7.79 14.62 1.10
CA LYS A 31 8.83 15.35 1.82
C LYS A 31 8.69 16.83 1.45
N ASP A 32 8.70 17.71 2.45
CA ASP A 32 8.53 19.16 2.25
C ASP A 32 7.26 19.52 1.43
N GLY A 33 6.17 18.79 1.67
CA GLY A 33 4.91 18.96 0.93
C GLY A 33 4.91 18.41 -0.50
N GLN A 34 6.04 17.93 -1.01
CA GLN A 34 6.16 17.34 -2.34
C GLN A 34 6.05 15.81 -2.26
N LYS A 35 5.14 15.25 -3.06
CA LYS A 35 5.00 13.81 -3.23
C LYS A 35 6.28 13.20 -3.80
N LYS A 36 6.79 12.17 -3.13
CA LYS A 36 7.97 11.39 -3.55
C LYS A 36 7.56 10.07 -4.20
N SER A 37 6.65 9.34 -3.57
CA SER A 37 6.34 7.96 -3.98
C SER A 37 4.95 7.54 -3.55
N ASN A 38 4.44 6.50 -4.22
CA ASN A 38 3.27 5.76 -3.76
C ASN A 38 3.65 4.31 -3.52
N TYR A 39 3.22 3.79 -2.39
CA TYR A 39 3.18 2.36 -2.17
C TYR A 39 1.74 1.91 -2.07
N CYS A 40 1.44 0.73 -2.60
CA CYS A 40 0.10 0.17 -2.63
C CYS A 40 0.13 -1.25 -2.07
N ILE A 41 -0.77 -1.56 -1.16
CA ILE A 41 -1.07 -2.92 -0.76
C ILE A 41 -2.30 -3.36 -1.56
N TRP A 42 -2.14 -4.39 -2.39
CA TRP A 42 -3.23 -4.96 -3.16
C TRP A 42 -3.47 -6.38 -2.68
N ILE A 43 -4.65 -6.68 -2.16
CA ILE A 43 -5.06 -8.05 -1.84
C ILE A 43 -6.10 -8.50 -2.86
N GLU A 44 -5.81 -9.57 -3.61
CA GLU A 44 -6.78 -10.19 -4.51
C GLU A 44 -7.92 -10.82 -3.72
N ASP A 45 -9.10 -10.92 -4.35
CA ASP A 45 -10.31 -11.36 -3.65
C ASP A 45 -10.18 -12.78 -3.10
N GLU A 46 -9.52 -13.65 -3.87
CA GLU A 46 -9.16 -15.01 -3.46
C GLU A 46 -8.20 -15.05 -2.26
N ALA A 47 -7.35 -14.03 -2.10
CA ALA A 47 -6.39 -13.91 -1.01
C ALA A 47 -6.99 -13.23 0.24
N LEU A 48 -8.11 -12.50 0.11
CA LEU A 48 -8.75 -11.78 1.23
C LEU A 48 -9.09 -12.71 2.39
N SER A 49 -9.50 -13.94 2.09
CA SER A 49 -9.81 -14.97 3.09
C SER A 49 -8.67 -15.25 4.07
N ARG A 50 -7.40 -15.01 3.67
CA ARG A 50 -6.21 -15.16 4.50
C ARG A 50 -6.08 -14.08 5.57
N PHE A 51 -6.70 -12.92 5.35
CA PHE A 51 -6.60 -11.74 6.21
C PHE A 51 -7.85 -11.51 7.06
N GLY A 52 -8.93 -12.25 6.79
CA GLY A 52 -10.15 -12.23 7.56
C GLY A 52 -11.29 -12.96 6.85
N SER A 53 -12.23 -13.49 7.63
CA SER A 53 -13.41 -14.21 7.12
C SER A 53 -14.47 -13.29 6.50
N SER A 54 -14.30 -11.97 6.58
CA SER A 54 -15.24 -10.98 6.10
C SER A 54 -14.50 -9.90 5.30
N ARG A 55 -15.16 -9.36 4.27
CA ARG A 55 -14.70 -8.23 3.43
C ARG A 55 -14.64 -6.89 4.20
N ASN A 56 -14.35 -6.96 5.51
CA ASN A 56 -14.24 -5.84 6.42
C ASN A 56 -12.82 -5.27 6.31
N PHE A 57 -12.65 -4.33 5.39
CA PHE A 57 -11.37 -3.72 5.08
C PHE A 57 -10.74 -3.01 6.28
N ASP A 58 -11.56 -2.41 7.17
CA ASP A 58 -11.08 -1.73 8.37
C ASP A 58 -10.42 -2.71 9.37
N SER A 59 -11.02 -3.89 9.54
CA SER A 59 -10.46 -4.97 10.36
C SER A 59 -9.14 -5.51 9.79
N ILE A 60 -9.06 -5.63 8.46
CA ILE A 60 -7.84 -6.07 7.77
C ILE A 60 -6.73 -5.04 7.98
N ILE A 61 -7.02 -3.75 7.76
CA ILE A 61 -6.07 -2.65 7.97
C ILE A 61 -5.59 -2.65 9.42
N SER A 62 -6.51 -2.70 10.38
CA SER A 62 -6.15 -2.68 11.82
C SER A 62 -5.18 -3.81 12.20
N SER A 63 -5.37 -5.00 11.61
CA SER A 63 -4.56 -6.17 11.91
C SER A 63 -3.20 -6.16 11.20
N GLN A 64 -3.12 -5.56 10.00
CA GLN A 64 -1.94 -5.63 9.14
C GLN A 64 -1.14 -4.32 9.06
N ARG A 65 -1.70 -3.19 9.52
CA ARG A 65 -1.08 -1.86 9.45
C ARG A 65 0.34 -1.86 10.01
N ALA A 66 0.58 -2.49 11.17
CA ALA A 66 1.92 -2.54 11.75
C ALA A 66 2.94 -3.26 10.85
N THR A 67 2.51 -4.29 10.12
CA THR A 67 3.34 -5.03 9.16
C THR A 67 3.63 -4.19 7.92
N TRP A 68 2.60 -3.58 7.36
CA TRP A 68 2.72 -2.75 6.16
C TRP A 68 3.50 -1.45 6.42
N ASP A 69 3.33 -0.84 7.59
CA ASP A 69 4.10 0.33 8.02
C ASP A 69 5.59 -0.01 8.15
N LYS A 70 5.93 -1.21 8.65
CA LYS A 70 7.33 -1.69 8.68
C LYS A 70 7.88 -1.86 7.26
N TRP A 71 7.10 -2.42 6.35
CA TRP A 71 7.50 -2.56 4.95
C TRP A 71 7.77 -1.19 4.31
N VAL A 72 6.87 -0.21 4.47
CA VAL A 72 7.07 1.18 3.98
C VAL A 72 8.30 1.83 4.60
N LYS A 73 8.50 1.69 5.92
CA LYS A 73 9.71 2.19 6.60
C LYS A 73 10.98 1.58 6.01
N GLY A 74 10.96 0.28 5.69
CA GLY A 74 12.06 -0.41 5.03
C GLY A 74 12.38 0.15 3.65
N LYS A 75 11.36 0.52 2.86
CA LYS A 75 11.57 1.18 1.55
C LYS A 75 12.20 2.56 1.69
N ILE A 76 11.69 3.36 2.63
CA ILE A 76 12.24 4.68 2.93
C ILE A 76 13.70 4.56 3.42
N ASP A 77 13.99 3.58 4.28
CA ASP A 77 15.35 3.35 4.79
C ASP A 77 16.33 2.92 3.69
N GLY A 78 15.88 2.07 2.77
CA GLY A 78 16.64 1.68 1.58
C GLY A 78 16.73 2.75 0.48
N GLY A 79 16.10 3.91 0.67
CA GLY A 79 16.05 4.98 -0.35
C GLY A 79 15.26 4.60 -1.61
N ASP A 80 14.43 3.57 -1.54
CA ASP A 80 13.65 3.11 -2.68
C ASP A 80 12.33 3.89 -2.78
N PHE A 81 12.37 4.98 -3.54
CA PHE A 81 11.24 5.87 -3.78
C PHE A 81 10.48 5.55 -5.07
N ARG A 82 10.63 4.32 -5.59
CA ARG A 82 9.85 3.88 -6.74
C ARG A 82 8.42 3.60 -6.32
N ASN A 83 7.48 3.76 -7.24
CA ASN A 83 6.11 3.38 -6.96
C ASN A 83 6.08 1.84 -6.86
N LYS A 84 5.62 1.27 -5.74
CA LYS A 84 5.61 -0.19 -5.54
C LYS A 84 4.25 -0.70 -5.09
N VAL A 85 3.93 -1.92 -5.51
CA VAL A 85 2.74 -2.64 -5.08
C VAL A 85 3.18 -3.91 -4.35
N LEU A 86 2.77 -4.07 -3.10
CA LEU A 86 2.80 -5.35 -2.41
C LEU A 86 1.48 -6.07 -2.72
N LYS A 87 1.53 -7.00 -3.66
CA LYS A 87 0.38 -7.77 -4.14
C LYS A 87 0.30 -9.09 -3.37
N PHE A 88 -0.86 -9.36 -2.78
CA PHE A 88 -1.21 -10.64 -2.16
C PHE A 88 -2.14 -11.42 -3.07
N GLU A 89 -1.68 -12.59 -3.47
CA GLU A 89 -2.34 -13.56 -4.35
C GLU A 89 -2.72 -14.80 -3.52
N LYS A 90 -3.51 -15.71 -4.08
CA LYS A 90 -3.87 -16.96 -3.40
C LYS A 90 -2.63 -17.76 -2.95
N ASP A 91 -1.62 -17.83 -3.81
CA ASP A 91 -0.41 -18.62 -3.58
C ASP A 91 0.69 -17.90 -2.78
N GLY A 92 0.60 -16.58 -2.56
CA GLY A 92 1.70 -15.86 -1.92
C GLY A 92 1.61 -14.35 -1.94
N GLU A 93 2.72 -13.70 -1.62
CA GLU A 93 2.90 -12.25 -1.78
C GLU A 93 4.00 -11.97 -2.81
N LYS A 94 3.82 -10.92 -3.60
CA LYS A 94 4.79 -10.45 -4.59
C LYS A 94 4.91 -8.94 -4.51
N GLU A 95 6.13 -8.45 -4.61
CA GLU A 95 6.39 -7.03 -4.76
C GLU A 95 6.59 -6.70 -6.24
N ILE A 96 5.83 -5.72 -6.72
CA ILE A 96 5.82 -5.30 -8.12
C ILE A 96 6.16 -3.82 -8.18
N ASP A 97 6.99 -3.42 -9.14
CA ASP A 97 7.23 -2.00 -9.42
C ASP A 97 6.07 -1.46 -10.29
N LEU A 98 5.43 -0.37 -9.86
CA LEU A 98 4.37 0.28 -10.64
C LEU A 98 4.90 0.85 -11.95
N SER A 99 6.20 1.12 -12.06
CA SER A 99 6.82 1.48 -13.34
C SER A 99 6.84 0.32 -14.33
N GLU A 100 6.80 -0.94 -13.88
CA GLU A 100 6.64 -2.10 -14.76
C GLU A 100 5.17 -2.35 -15.12
N MET A 101 4.24 -1.91 -14.26
CA MET A 101 2.81 -1.87 -14.59
C MET A 101 2.39 -0.64 -15.42
N SER A 102 3.27 0.32 -15.69
CA SER A 102 2.92 1.54 -16.45
C SER A 102 2.53 1.28 -17.91
N ALA A 103 2.69 0.04 -18.40
CA ALA A 103 2.07 -0.38 -19.66
C ALA A 103 0.54 -0.49 -19.57
N HIS A 104 -0.05 -0.54 -18.36
CA HIS A 104 -1.48 -0.81 -18.16
C HIS A 104 -2.23 0.20 -17.27
N LEU A 105 -1.56 1.18 -16.67
CA LEU A 105 -2.18 2.18 -15.80
C LEU A 105 -1.90 3.59 -16.32
N SER A 106 -2.39 3.88 -17.53
CA SER A 106 -2.76 5.24 -17.89
C SER A 106 -3.86 5.68 -16.92
N MET A 107 -3.50 6.46 -15.91
CA MET A 107 -4.47 7.23 -15.14
C MET A 107 -4.96 8.35 -16.05
N GLU A 108 -6.12 8.14 -16.67
CA GLU A 108 -7.00 9.22 -17.17
C GLU A 108 -7.45 10.12 -16.01
#